data_AF-A0A966EVC0-F1
#
_entry.id   AF-A0A966EVC0-F1
#
_cell.length_a   1.000
_cell.length_b   1.000
_cell.length_c   1.000
_cell.angle_alpha   90.00
_cell.angle_beta   90.00
_cell.angle_gamma   90.00
#
_symmetry.space_group_name_H-M   'P 1'
#
loop_
_entity.id
_entity.type
_entity.pdbx_description
1 polymer ?
#
loop_
_entity_poly.entity_id
_entity_poly.type
_entity_poly.pdbx_seq_one_letter_code
_entity_poly.pdbx_strand_id
1 'polypeptide(L)'
;MPHRFLVHFIERLRYLARAGGVEQTLLAVEVADAFSSLWGEPAEFVNACRRIVHQHPYARAVWTLATRVLISSGPLETARSFVDPLGEDLTSKQVVSSLPENAILSLIGWLDTECSKLYELFGISVRVSDACGRGSGYARVLMLQGVQVTELPLT
;
A
#
# COMPACT_ATOMS: atom_id res chain seq x y z
N MET A 1 -4.40 -29.00 -14.09
CA MET A 1 -5.63 -28.15 -14.07
C MET A 1 -5.30 -26.75 -13.51
N PRO A 2 -4.65 -25.86 -14.30
CA PRO A 2 -4.20 -24.53 -13.83
C PRO A 2 -5.28 -23.44 -13.92
N HIS A 3 -6.29 -23.62 -14.77
CA HIS A 3 -7.20 -22.54 -15.16
C HIS A 3 -8.11 -22.02 -14.02
N ARG A 4 -8.42 -22.86 -13.02
CA ARG A 4 -9.32 -22.51 -11.90
C ARG A 4 -8.65 -21.62 -10.84
N PHE A 5 -7.33 -21.76 -10.66
CA PHE A 5 -6.54 -20.91 -9.74
C PHE A 5 -6.33 -19.50 -10.31
N LEU A 6 -6.10 -19.40 -11.62
CA LEU A 6 -5.94 -18.12 -12.32
C LEU A 6 -7.20 -17.25 -12.25
N VAL A 7 -8.38 -17.88 -12.30
CA VAL A 7 -9.67 -17.20 -12.15
C VAL A 7 -9.88 -16.69 -10.73
N HIS A 8 -9.55 -17.50 -9.71
CA HIS A 8 -9.61 -17.05 -8.31
C HIS A 8 -8.63 -15.90 -8.02
N PHE A 9 -7.41 -15.93 -8.59
CA PHE A 9 -6.44 -14.86 -8.48
C PHE A 9 -6.93 -13.55 -9.12
N ILE A 10 -7.42 -13.61 -10.36
CA ILE A 10 -7.93 -12.42 -11.06
C ILE A 10 -9.15 -11.83 -10.35
N GLU A 11 -10.03 -12.67 -9.79
CA GLU A 11 -11.20 -12.20 -9.04
C GLU A 11 -10.83 -11.58 -7.69
N ARG A 12 -9.84 -12.16 -6.99
CA ARG A 12 -9.31 -11.64 -5.73
C ARG A 12 -8.58 -10.30 -5.93
N LEU A 13 -7.82 -10.16 -7.02
CA LEU A 13 -7.23 -8.88 -7.41
C LEU A 13 -8.29 -7.84 -7.78
N ARG A 14 -9.36 -8.24 -8.49
CA ARG A 14 -10.47 -7.34 -8.84
C ARG A 14 -11.23 -6.87 -7.59
N TYR A 15 -11.37 -7.74 -6.59
CA TYR A 15 -11.92 -7.39 -5.29
C TYR A 15 -11.01 -6.40 -4.53
N LEU A 16 -9.70 -6.67 -4.47
CA LEU A 16 -8.72 -5.79 -3.83
C LEU A 16 -8.61 -4.41 -4.50
N ALA A 17 -8.68 -4.35 -5.84
CA ALA A 17 -8.69 -3.09 -6.59
C ALA A 17 -9.95 -2.25 -6.32
N ARG A 18 -11.07 -2.87 -5.96
CA ARG A 18 -12.33 -2.17 -5.64
C ARG A 18 -12.43 -1.74 -4.17
N ALA A 19 -11.70 -2.39 -3.27
CA ALA A 19 -11.80 -2.16 -1.83
C ALA A 19 -11.24 -0.80 -1.38
N GLY A 20 -10.59 -0.02 -2.24
CA GLY A 20 -10.37 1.42 -2.06
C GLY A 20 -9.87 1.82 -0.66
N GLY A 21 -8.75 1.23 -0.23
CA GLY A 21 -8.18 1.46 1.11
C GLY A 21 -7.37 0.29 1.65
N VAL A 22 -6.87 -0.58 0.77
CA VAL A 22 -6.03 -1.72 1.19
C VAL A 22 -4.65 -1.19 1.51
N GLU A 23 -4.17 -1.47 2.72
CA GLU A 23 -2.81 -1.21 3.14
C GLU A 23 -1.81 -1.73 2.09
N GLN A 24 -0.93 -0.87 1.58
CA GLN A 24 -0.03 -1.23 0.48
C GLN A 24 0.85 -2.44 0.81
N THR A 25 1.17 -2.61 2.09
CA THR A 25 1.86 -3.75 2.69
C THR A 25 1.08 -5.05 2.46
N LEU A 26 -0.20 -5.07 2.85
CA LEU A 26 -1.08 -6.24 2.70
C LEU A 26 -1.27 -6.58 1.21
N LEU A 27 -1.42 -5.56 0.36
CA LEU A 27 -1.51 -5.77 -1.08
C LEU A 27 -0.23 -6.41 -1.64
N ALA A 28 0.96 -6.00 -1.20
CA ALA A 28 2.22 -6.60 -1.64
C ALA A 28 2.36 -8.06 -1.17
N VAL A 29 1.96 -8.37 0.07
CA VAL A 29 1.92 -9.75 0.60
C VAL A 29 1.03 -10.65 -0.25
N GLU A 30 -0.19 -10.20 -0.55
CA GLU A 30 -1.15 -10.96 -1.37
C GLU A 30 -0.67 -11.15 -2.81
N VAL A 31 -0.02 -10.14 -3.40
CA VAL A 31 0.59 -10.25 -4.74
C VAL A 31 1.76 -11.24 -4.73
N ALA A 32 2.60 -11.23 -3.70
CA ALA A 32 3.71 -12.17 -3.57
C ALA A 32 3.23 -13.62 -3.44
N ASP A 33 2.19 -13.86 -2.63
CA ASP A 33 1.58 -15.17 -2.50
C ASP A 33 1.02 -15.65 -3.85
N ALA A 34 0.33 -14.76 -4.57
CA ALA A 34 -0.20 -15.13 -5.87
C ALA A 34 0.85 -15.38 -6.94
N PHE A 35 1.96 -14.64 -6.95
CA PHE A 35 3.10 -14.91 -7.83
C PHE A 35 3.66 -16.31 -7.62
N SER A 36 3.57 -16.86 -6.41
CA SER A 36 3.99 -18.24 -6.15
C SER A 36 3.19 -19.28 -6.94
N SER A 37 1.91 -18.99 -7.22
CA SER A 37 1.01 -19.89 -7.95
C SER A 37 1.15 -19.84 -9.48
N LEU A 38 1.78 -18.79 -10.00
CA LEU A 38 1.96 -18.55 -11.44
C LEU A 38 3.33 -19.00 -11.95
N TRP A 39 4.13 -19.61 -11.08
CA TRP A 39 5.49 -20.03 -11.40
C TRP A 39 5.49 -21.22 -12.37
N GLY A 40 6.26 -21.10 -13.46
CA GLY A 40 6.40 -22.13 -14.49
C GLY A 40 6.16 -21.64 -15.91
N GLU A 41 5.46 -20.52 -16.09
CA GLU A 41 5.13 -19.95 -17.40
C GLU A 41 5.62 -18.48 -17.51
N PRO A 42 6.84 -18.23 -18.04
CA PRO A 42 7.46 -16.89 -18.03
C PRO A 42 6.60 -15.80 -18.68
N ALA A 43 5.89 -16.12 -19.76
CA ALA A 43 5.03 -15.17 -20.46
C ALA A 43 3.78 -14.80 -19.65
N GLU A 44 3.18 -15.75 -18.93
CA GLU A 44 2.04 -15.50 -18.06
C GLU A 44 2.46 -14.65 -16.86
N PHE A 45 3.64 -14.93 -16.30
CA PHE A 45 4.20 -14.19 -15.19
C PHE A 45 4.42 -12.70 -15.52
N VAL A 46 5.08 -12.40 -16.65
CA VAL A 46 5.27 -11.01 -17.12
C VAL A 46 3.94 -10.29 -17.32
N ASN A 47 2.94 -10.98 -17.87
CA ASN A 47 1.61 -10.40 -18.06
C ASN A 47 0.89 -10.12 -16.73
N ALA A 48 1.04 -10.99 -15.73
CA ALA A 48 0.51 -10.77 -14.39
C ALA A 48 1.16 -9.53 -13.75
N CYS A 49 2.49 -9.42 -13.80
CA CYS A 49 3.23 -8.24 -13.33
C CYS A 49 2.77 -6.95 -14.01
N ARG A 50 2.60 -6.96 -15.34
CA ARG A 50 2.10 -5.79 -16.08
C ARG A 50 0.69 -5.39 -15.65
N ARG A 51 -0.21 -6.36 -15.47
CA ARG A 51 -1.60 -6.09 -15.07
C ARG A 51 -1.70 -5.54 -13.66
N ILE A 52 -0.97 -6.10 -12.70
CA ILE A 52 -1.02 -5.62 -11.31
C ILE A 52 -0.49 -4.20 -11.19
N VAL A 53 0.62 -3.90 -11.87
CA VAL A 53 1.21 -2.55 -11.92
C VAL A 53 0.25 -1.54 -12.55
N HIS A 54 -0.39 -1.91 -13.67
CA HIS A 54 -1.36 -1.05 -14.33
C HIS A 54 -2.61 -0.80 -13.48
N GLN A 55 -3.06 -1.79 -12.70
CA GLN A 55 -4.22 -1.66 -11.81
C GLN A 55 -3.91 -0.85 -10.55
N HIS A 56 -2.66 -0.89 -10.07
CA HIS A 56 -2.23 -0.22 -8.85
C HIS A 56 -1.04 0.72 -9.10
N PRO A 57 -1.23 1.78 -9.93
CA PRO A 57 -0.13 2.65 -10.36
C PRO A 57 0.55 3.40 -9.20
N TYR A 58 -0.12 3.56 -8.07
CA TYR A 58 0.41 4.25 -6.88
C TYR A 58 0.86 3.31 -5.76
N ALA A 59 0.68 1.99 -5.91
CA ALA A 59 1.09 1.02 -4.90
C ALA A 59 2.59 0.73 -5.04
N ARG A 60 3.42 1.55 -4.40
CA ARG A 60 4.88 1.49 -4.53
C ARG A 60 5.44 0.11 -4.18
N ALA A 61 4.91 -0.52 -3.13
CA ALA A 61 5.33 -1.86 -2.71
C ALA A 61 5.11 -2.92 -3.81
N VAL A 62 4.00 -2.84 -4.54
CA VAL A 62 3.68 -3.75 -5.67
C VAL A 62 4.63 -3.53 -6.84
N TRP A 63 4.95 -2.27 -7.17
CA TRP A 63 5.93 -1.94 -8.22
C TRP A 63 7.32 -2.47 -7.90
N THR A 64 7.76 -2.28 -6.65
CA THR A 64 9.05 -2.75 -6.18
C THR A 64 9.11 -4.28 -6.21
N LEU A 65 8.07 -4.96 -5.71
CA LEU A 65 7.95 -6.41 -5.77
C LEU A 65 8.01 -6.92 -7.21
N ALA A 66 7.15 -6.43 -8.10
CA ALA A 66 7.08 -6.87 -9.50
C ALA A 66 8.43 -6.69 -10.21
N THR A 67 9.08 -5.54 -10.02
CA THR A 67 10.40 -5.26 -10.61
C THR A 67 11.45 -6.24 -10.08
N ARG A 68 11.56 -6.40 -8.75
CA ARG A 68 12.57 -7.28 -8.13
C ARG A 68 12.41 -8.72 -8.58
N VAL A 69 11.18 -9.20 -8.63
CA VAL A 69 10.87 -10.58 -9.00
C VAL A 69 11.14 -10.83 -10.49
N LEU A 70 10.88 -9.85 -11.37
CA LEU A 70 11.17 -9.96 -12.81
C LEU A 70 12.66 -10.00 -13.15
N ILE A 71 13.52 -9.34 -12.38
CA ILE A 71 14.97 -9.28 -12.64
C ILE A 71 15.77 -10.34 -11.88
N SER A 72 15.12 -11.14 -11.03
CA SER A 72 15.78 -12.10 -10.16
C SER A 72 15.91 -13.48 -10.80
N SER A 73 16.99 -14.18 -10.45
CA SER A 73 17.18 -15.61 -10.75
C SER A 73 16.36 -16.52 -9.84
N GLY A 74 15.91 -16.03 -8.67
CA GLY A 74 15.05 -16.73 -7.72
C GLY A 74 13.79 -15.93 -7.38
N PRO A 75 12.80 -15.84 -8.29
CA PRO A 75 11.60 -15.02 -8.12
C PRO A 75 10.80 -15.29 -6.85
N LEU A 76 10.64 -16.57 -6.47
CA LEU A 76 9.91 -16.96 -5.25
C LEU A 76 10.63 -16.53 -3.97
N GLU A 77 11.94 -16.77 -3.90
CA GLU A 77 12.78 -16.33 -2.79
C GLU A 77 12.81 -14.80 -2.70
N THR A 78 12.85 -14.13 -3.85
CA THR A 78 12.84 -12.67 -3.94
C THR A 78 11.53 -12.08 -3.47
N ALA A 79 10.40 -12.71 -3.81
CA ALA A 79 9.10 -12.28 -3.35
C ALA A 79 8.97 -12.42 -1.83
N ARG A 80 9.35 -13.58 -1.27
CA ARG A 80 9.34 -13.84 0.18
C ARG A 80 10.23 -12.88 0.96
N SER A 81 11.51 -12.79 0.58
CA SER A 81 12.46 -11.86 1.22
C SER A 81 12.06 -10.40 1.14
N PHE A 82 11.23 -10.01 0.16
CA PHE A 82 10.68 -8.67 0.10
C PHE A 82 9.51 -8.47 1.06
N VAL A 83 8.59 -9.42 1.18
CA VAL A 83 7.36 -9.25 1.96
C VAL A 83 7.50 -9.60 3.43
N ASP A 84 8.38 -10.54 3.79
CA ASP A 84 8.62 -10.96 5.17
C ASP A 84 8.90 -9.78 6.12
N PRO A 85 9.79 -8.81 5.80
CA PRO A 85 10.04 -7.67 6.68
C PRO A 85 8.92 -6.62 6.69
N LEU A 86 7.98 -6.63 5.74
CA LEU A 86 6.95 -5.59 5.64
C LEU A 86 5.97 -5.61 6.80
N GLY A 87 5.64 -6.78 7.33
CA GLY A 87 4.76 -6.91 8.51
C GLY A 87 5.41 -6.47 9.82
N GLU A 88 6.75 -6.38 9.84
CA GLU A 88 7.56 -5.97 10.99
C GLU A 88 8.06 -4.52 10.85
N ASP A 89 7.56 -3.76 9.86
CA ASP A 89 7.97 -2.37 9.66
C ASP A 89 7.53 -1.51 10.85
N LEU A 90 8.53 -0.97 11.57
CA LEU A 90 8.31 -0.10 12.73
C LEU A 90 8.36 1.39 12.36
N THR A 91 8.55 1.74 11.09
CA THR A 91 8.75 3.13 10.64
C THR A 91 7.65 4.04 11.18
N SER A 92 6.38 3.66 11.05
CA SER A 92 5.25 4.47 11.52
C SER A 92 5.28 4.67 13.03
N LYS A 93 5.56 3.62 13.80
CA LYS A 93 5.68 3.69 15.27
C LYS A 93 6.85 4.58 15.69
N GLN A 94 7.99 4.48 15.01
CA GLN A 94 9.16 5.30 15.27
C GLN A 94 8.88 6.79 14.96
N VAL A 95 8.27 7.07 13.80
CA VAL A 95 7.85 8.43 13.44
C VAL A 95 6.94 8.99 14.51
N VAL A 96 5.87 8.28 14.87
CA VAL A 96 4.93 8.66 15.94
C VAL A 96 5.64 8.96 17.26
N SER A 97 6.57 8.09 17.68
CA SER A 97 7.32 8.27 18.93
C SER A 97 8.31 9.45 18.92
N SER A 98 8.69 9.91 17.72
CA SER A 98 9.64 11.03 17.54
C SER A 98 8.94 12.39 17.45
N LEU A 99 7.60 12.41 17.36
CA LEU A 99 6.87 13.67 17.23
C LEU A 99 6.85 14.45 18.54
N PRO A 100 7.07 15.78 18.50
CA PRO A 100 6.91 16.61 19.68
C PRO A 100 5.43 16.71 20.08
N GLU A 101 5.18 17.00 21.36
CA GLU A 101 3.83 17.32 21.83
C GLU A 101 3.26 18.51 21.03
N ASN A 102 1.97 18.44 20.70
CA ASN A 102 1.26 19.46 19.93
C ASN A 102 1.86 19.76 18.53
N ALA A 103 2.51 18.77 17.91
CA ALA A 103 3.02 18.89 16.55
C ALA A 103 1.91 19.27 15.54
N ILE A 104 2.25 20.11 14.57
CA ILE A 104 1.43 20.36 13.37
C ILE A 104 2.01 19.51 12.24
N LEU A 105 1.26 18.50 11.79
CA LEU A 105 1.67 17.61 10.70
C LEU A 105 1.11 18.11 9.37
N SER A 106 1.96 18.31 8.38
CA SER A 106 1.52 18.55 7.00
C SER A 106 1.70 17.28 6.18
N LEU A 107 0.59 16.70 5.74
CA LEU A 107 0.57 15.48 4.94
C LEU A 107 0.28 15.84 3.49
N ILE A 108 1.03 15.26 2.56
CA ILE A 108 0.86 15.45 1.13
C ILE A 108 0.34 14.15 0.53
N GLY A 109 -0.89 14.18 -0.02
CA GLY A 109 -1.53 13.02 -0.63
C GLY A 109 -2.02 11.97 0.38
N TRP A 110 -1.99 10.70 -0.03
CA TRP A 110 -2.43 9.56 0.76
C TRP A 110 -1.24 8.75 1.25
N LEU A 111 -0.99 8.75 2.57
CA LEU A 111 0.00 7.88 3.21
C LEU A 111 -0.67 6.56 3.59
N ASP A 112 -0.50 5.55 2.74
CA ASP A 112 -1.07 4.20 2.91
C ASP A 112 -0.43 3.36 4.02
N THR A 113 0.42 3.94 4.85
CA THR A 113 1.11 3.26 5.94
C THR A 113 0.71 3.90 7.26
N GLU A 114 -0.09 3.19 8.06
CA GLU A 114 -0.29 3.24 9.53
C GLU A 114 -0.37 4.60 10.26
N CYS A 115 -0.27 5.74 9.58
CA CYS A 115 -0.64 7.06 10.08
C CYS A 115 -2.13 7.12 10.45
N SER A 116 -2.89 6.07 10.09
CA SER A 116 -4.19 5.81 10.67
C SER A 116 -4.18 5.88 12.19
N LYS A 117 -3.09 5.60 12.91
CA LYS A 117 -3.00 5.75 14.39
C LYS A 117 -2.61 7.14 14.87
N LEU A 118 -2.54 8.15 14.00
CA LEU A 118 -2.27 9.53 14.42
C LEU A 118 -3.32 10.07 15.41
N TYR A 119 -4.54 9.52 15.42
CA TYR A 119 -5.56 9.86 16.42
C TYR A 119 -5.18 9.43 17.84
N GLU A 120 -4.25 8.50 18.03
CA GLU A 120 -3.76 8.09 19.34
C GLU A 120 -2.85 9.16 19.98
N LEU A 121 -2.38 10.12 19.19
CA LEU A 121 -1.56 11.24 19.64
C LEU A 121 -2.45 12.43 20.03
N PHE A 122 -2.58 12.65 21.34
CA PHE A 122 -3.29 13.80 21.87
C PHE A 122 -2.61 15.12 21.46
N GLY A 123 -3.42 16.10 21.01
CA GLY A 123 -2.97 17.48 20.74
C GLY A 123 -2.44 17.76 19.32
N ILE A 124 -2.47 16.81 18.41
CA ILE A 124 -1.96 17.01 17.04
C ILE A 124 -2.98 17.70 16.14
N SER A 125 -2.49 18.67 15.35
CA SER A 125 -3.23 19.27 14.24
C SER A 125 -2.68 18.78 12.91
N VAL A 126 -3.55 18.30 12.02
CA VAL A 126 -3.16 17.75 10.72
C VAL A 126 -3.60 18.68 9.60
N ARG A 127 -2.69 18.99 8.68
CA ARG A 127 -2.96 19.69 7.43
C ARG A 127 -2.83 18.71 6.30
N VAL A 128 -3.87 18.52 5.51
CA VAL A 128 -3.87 17.59 4.37
C VAL A 128 -3.87 18.41 3.10
N SER A 129 -2.77 18.33 2.34
CA SER A 129 -2.69 18.84 0.98
C SER A 129 -3.07 17.71 0.02
N ASP A 130 -4.19 17.85 -0.68
CA ASP A 130 -4.68 16.81 -1.58
C ASP A 130 -3.85 16.73 -2.87
N ALA A 131 -2.69 16.07 -2.79
CA ALA A 131 -1.96 15.59 -3.96
C ALA A 131 -2.76 14.49 -4.65
N CYS A 132 -3.34 14.80 -5.82
CA CYS A 132 -3.97 13.86 -6.75
C CYS A 132 -5.45 13.46 -6.50
N GLY A 133 -6.24 14.29 -5.78
CA GLY A 133 -7.70 14.10 -5.66
C GLY A 133 -8.13 12.96 -4.75
N ARG A 134 -7.25 12.55 -3.82
CA ARG A 134 -7.39 11.40 -2.92
C ARG A 134 -7.24 11.77 -1.44
N GLY A 135 -6.76 12.97 -1.12
CA GLY A 135 -6.54 13.46 0.25
C GLY A 135 -7.84 13.68 1.03
N SER A 136 -8.94 14.03 0.36
CA SER A 136 -10.26 14.25 0.96
C SER A 136 -10.82 13.03 1.71
N GLY A 137 -10.55 11.81 1.22
CA GLY A 137 -10.96 10.57 1.89
C GLY A 137 -10.26 10.38 3.25
N TYR A 138 -8.97 10.72 3.31
CA TYR A 138 -8.17 10.56 4.53
C TYR A 138 -8.47 11.64 5.56
N ALA A 139 -8.63 12.89 5.10
CA ALA A 139 -9.10 14.00 5.94
C ALA A 139 -10.41 13.64 6.66
N ARG A 140 -11.36 13.03 5.94
CA ARG A 140 -12.63 12.57 6.50
C ARG A 140 -12.47 11.48 7.57
N VAL A 141 -11.57 10.51 7.36
CA VAL A 141 -11.30 9.45 8.36
C VAL A 141 -10.72 10.04 9.64
N LEU A 142 -9.76 10.97 9.53
CA LEU A 142 -9.16 11.64 10.69
C LEU A 142 -10.16 12.51 11.45
N MET A 143 -11.02 13.26 10.74
CA MET A 143 -12.09 14.04 11.37
C MET A 143 -13.06 13.15 12.16
N LEU A 144 -13.41 11.97 11.65
CA LEU A 144 -14.27 11.00 12.35
C LEU A 144 -13.64 10.46 13.64
N GLN A 145 -12.31 10.47 13.74
CA GLN A 145 -11.56 10.07 14.93
C GLN A 145 -11.24 11.24 15.87
N GLY A 146 -11.80 12.43 15.62
CA GLY A 146 -11.67 13.60 16.50
C GLY A 146 -10.38 14.42 16.30
N VAL A 147 -9.62 14.17 15.24
CA VAL A 147 -8.40 14.93 14.91
C VAL A 147 -8.78 16.25 14.22
N GLN A 148 -8.14 17.35 14.61
CA GLN A 148 -8.30 18.64 13.94
C GLN A 148 -7.61 18.60 12.57
N VAL A 149 -8.41 18.66 11.49
CA VAL A 149 -7.90 18.59 10.11
C VAL A 149 -8.19 19.88 9.35
N THR A 150 -7.17 20.44 8.70
CA THR A 150 -7.31 21.54 7.74
C THR A 150 -6.94 21.05 6.35
N GLU A 151 -7.87 21.09 5.41
CA GLU A 151 -7.58 20.81 3.99
C GLU A 151 -6.91 22.04 3.36
N LEU A 152 -5.81 21.81 2.64
CA LEU A 152 -5.08 22.85 1.93
C LEU A 152 -5.14 22.62 0.42
N PRO A 153 -5.39 23.67 -0.39
CA PRO A 153 -5.29 23.56 -1.84
C PRO A 153 -3.83 23.28 -2.26
N LEU A 154 -3.64 22.45 -3.29
CA LEU A 154 -2.35 22.39 -3.99
C LEU A 154 -2.19 23.69 -4.79
N THR A 155 -1.24 24.52 -4.39
CA THR A 155 -0.76 25.67 -5.20
C THR A 155 0.28 25.23 -6.20
#